data_AF-A0A7S4E027-F1
#
_entry.id   AF-A0A7S4E027-F1
#
_cell.length_a   1.000
_cell.length_b   1.000
_cell.length_c   1.000
_cell.angle_alpha   90.00
_cell.angle_beta   90.00
_cell.angle_gamma   90.00
#
_symmetry.space_group_name_H-M   'P 1'
#
loop_
_entity.id
_entity.type
_entity.pdbx_description
1 polymer ?
#
loop_
_entity_poly.entity_id
_entity_poly.type
_entity_poly.pdbx_seq_one_letter_code
_entity_poly.pdbx_strand_id
1 'polypeptide(L)'
;MPYNWRQHVKGGGGGRRRGGGRRGGYRGGGGHRGGGYHDGGRSYGRGVSRNAGSHSARGVHEGSVSVRSSEELGRVLRRIDGKQYPAYRDLEGAFDFPTFRLFVDRTQSDAYAPPSRLRVRVPMSKAGFPKESYSPNLAIKLPAQPPAKRKSSDGSVAGQASARLPPSLYRVRATALADFLTRVFIHNQDEARRRGRQASGGGGWHGEKGGEISIDRPGQHVLERTSIVVNPEYVEARFTLSLPAQGRRILGTWAHELFTKAIPFIVERSLLMPAVDKEAMWRHIETTEDQEYLRECLSAAGLVAFVRDGAILPRASGVSDLPLRSTNDSKVVAFRSPENLRVKFPLVHHPPVTGMGIREGITMIVGGGFHGKSTLLKALQVGVYNHVPGDGREFVSTVNHAVKVRAEDGRCVSSVDISCFITNLPHNR
;
A
#
# COMPACT_ATOMS: atom_id res chain seq x y z
N MET A 1 -0.56 -15.66 16.62
CA MET A 1 0.62 -14.78 16.62
C MET A 1 0.48 -13.84 15.43
N PRO A 2 0.40 -12.51 15.59
CA PRO A 2 0.27 -11.59 14.46
C PRO A 2 1.55 -11.64 13.61
N TYR A 3 1.36 -11.68 12.28
CA TYR A 3 2.43 -11.71 11.28
C TYR A 3 3.40 -10.55 11.50
N ASN A 4 4.57 -10.85 12.07
CA ASN A 4 5.61 -9.87 12.33
C ASN A 4 6.59 -9.91 11.16
N TRP A 5 6.41 -8.99 10.20
CA TRP A 5 7.30 -8.84 9.04
C TRP A 5 8.79 -8.68 9.42
N ARG A 6 9.09 -8.36 10.69
CA ARG A 6 10.48 -8.27 11.21
C ARG A 6 11.16 -9.62 11.47
N GLN A 7 10.45 -10.74 11.47
CA GLN A 7 11.02 -12.04 11.91
C GLN A 7 11.36 -13.02 10.79
N HIS A 8 10.96 -12.78 9.53
CA HIS A 8 10.98 -13.82 8.49
C HIS A 8 11.87 -13.53 7.27
N VAL A 9 12.82 -12.60 7.37
CA VAL A 9 14.01 -12.62 6.49
C VAL A 9 15.09 -13.39 7.23
N LYS A 10 15.58 -14.49 6.66
CA LYS A 10 16.67 -15.29 7.25
C LYS A 10 17.87 -14.37 7.52
N GLY A 11 18.12 -14.07 8.80
CA GLY A 11 19.22 -13.21 9.21
C GLY A 11 19.38 -13.12 10.72
N GLY A 12 20.43 -13.78 11.20
CA GLY A 12 21.32 -13.38 12.31
C GLY A 12 20.70 -12.73 13.54
N GLY A 13 20.68 -13.49 14.64
CA GLY A 13 20.39 -12.98 15.97
C GLY A 13 21.31 -11.83 16.38
N GLY A 14 20.75 -10.91 17.19
CA GLY A 14 21.52 -9.81 17.73
C GLY A 14 20.72 -8.92 18.68
N GLY A 15 20.87 -9.20 19.98
CA GLY A 15 21.11 -8.17 20.99
C GLY A 15 19.97 -7.20 21.32
N ARG A 16 19.21 -7.54 22.36
CA ARG A 16 18.45 -6.56 23.15
C ARG A 16 19.42 -5.55 23.79
N ARG A 17 19.18 -4.25 23.65
CA ARG A 17 19.58 -3.25 24.66
C ARG A 17 18.44 -2.29 24.96
N ARG A 18 18.01 -2.35 26.23
CA ARG A 18 17.21 -1.36 26.96
C ARG A 18 18.03 -0.07 27.12
N GLY A 19 17.37 1.08 27.16
CA GLY A 19 17.99 2.29 27.68
C GLY A 19 17.14 3.55 27.56
N GLY A 20 16.48 3.90 28.67
CA GLY A 20 16.45 5.28 29.18
C GLY A 20 15.48 6.27 28.53
N GLY A 21 14.29 6.37 29.11
CA GLY A 21 13.47 7.58 28.96
C GLY A 21 14.11 8.78 29.67
N ARG A 22 14.01 9.96 29.05
CA ARG A 22 14.09 11.24 29.77
C ARG A 22 12.98 12.17 29.28
N ARG A 23 12.17 12.57 30.25
CA ARG A 23 11.21 13.67 30.21
C ARG A 23 11.95 15.00 30.12
N GLY A 24 11.50 15.87 29.22
CA GLY A 24 11.63 17.32 29.27
C GLY A 24 10.43 17.84 28.46
N GLY A 25 9.49 18.63 28.98
CA GLY A 25 9.67 19.83 29.78
C GLY A 25 9.18 21.00 28.92
N TYR A 26 7.87 21.05 28.64
CA TYR A 26 7.26 22.16 27.90
C TYR A 26 7.13 23.37 28.84
N ARG A 27 7.84 24.46 28.50
CA ARG A 27 7.57 25.81 28.97
C ARG A 27 7.28 26.69 27.75
N GLY A 28 6.17 27.42 27.86
CA GLY A 28 5.67 28.32 26.82
C GLY A 28 6.42 29.64 26.71
N GLY A 29 6.06 30.39 25.68
CA GLY A 29 6.47 31.77 25.44
C GLY A 29 5.82 32.25 24.15
N GLY A 30 4.80 33.10 24.30
CA GLY A 30 4.01 33.67 23.20
C GLY A 30 4.75 34.73 22.39
N GLY A 31 4.12 35.14 21.29
CA GLY A 31 4.58 36.24 20.46
C GLY A 31 3.90 36.27 19.09
N HIS A 32 2.59 36.51 19.04
CA HIS A 32 1.92 36.87 17.79
C HIS A 32 2.07 38.38 17.55
N ARG A 33 2.81 38.74 16.50
CA ARG A 33 2.70 40.06 15.84
C ARG A 33 2.28 39.83 14.40
N GLY A 34 1.19 40.50 14.03
CA GLY A 34 0.63 40.52 12.69
C GLY A 34 1.52 41.29 11.72
N GLY A 35 1.48 40.85 10.47
CA GLY A 35 2.00 41.56 9.31
C GLY A 35 1.05 41.27 8.15
N GLY A 36 0.25 42.27 7.80
CA GLY A 36 -0.67 42.22 6.65
C GLY A 36 0.11 42.25 5.34
N TYR A 37 -0.38 41.48 4.37
CA TYR A 37 0.04 41.57 2.97
C TYR A 37 -1.18 41.98 2.15
N HIS A 38 -1.17 43.24 1.72
CA HIS A 38 -1.86 43.68 0.51
C HIS A 38 -0.95 43.37 -0.67
N ASP A 39 -1.44 42.66 -1.68
CA ASP A 39 -1.02 42.96 -3.05
C ASP A 39 -2.07 42.51 -4.11
N GLY A 40 -2.57 43.49 -4.84
CA GLY A 40 -2.50 43.52 -6.30
C GLY A 40 -3.11 42.38 -7.10
N GLY A 41 -4.40 42.49 -7.38
CA GLY A 41 -5.00 41.81 -8.52
C GLY A 41 -4.43 42.33 -9.84
N ARG A 42 -4.01 41.42 -10.72
CA ARG A 42 -3.89 41.67 -12.16
C ARG A 42 -4.62 40.59 -12.94
N SER A 43 -5.64 41.06 -13.64
CA SER A 43 -6.45 40.36 -14.63
C SER A 43 -5.67 40.19 -15.93
N TYR A 44 -5.74 39.00 -16.53
CA TYR A 44 -5.60 38.81 -17.98
C TYR A 44 -6.63 37.78 -18.43
N GLY A 45 -7.66 38.24 -19.12
CA GLY A 45 -8.53 37.38 -19.91
C GLY A 45 -7.92 37.11 -21.29
N ARG A 46 -8.01 35.86 -21.77
CA ARG A 46 -8.35 35.55 -23.16
C ARG A 46 -8.68 34.07 -23.33
N GLY A 47 -9.67 33.82 -24.19
CA GLY A 47 -10.42 32.58 -24.29
C GLY A 47 -9.64 31.34 -24.74
N VAL A 48 -10.25 30.18 -24.43
CA VAL A 48 -9.85 28.89 -24.95
C VAL A 48 -11.06 28.27 -25.63
N SER A 49 -10.90 28.10 -26.94
CA SER A 49 -11.78 27.38 -27.84
C SER A 49 -11.92 25.92 -27.40
N ARG A 50 -13.13 25.39 -27.57
CA ARG A 50 -13.48 23.98 -27.34
C ARG A 50 -12.72 23.11 -28.34
N ASN A 51 -11.91 22.18 -27.83
CA ASN A 51 -11.64 20.96 -28.58
C ASN A 51 -11.55 19.77 -27.63
N ALA A 52 -12.50 18.85 -27.78
CA ALA A 52 -12.54 17.59 -27.06
C ALA A 52 -11.52 16.64 -27.67
N GLY A 53 -10.55 16.21 -26.87
CA GLY A 53 -9.52 15.26 -27.26
C GLY A 53 -9.15 14.37 -26.09
N SER A 54 -9.59 13.12 -26.16
CA SER A 54 -9.26 12.00 -25.28
C SER A 54 -7.78 12.00 -24.89
N HIS A 55 -7.48 12.19 -23.61
CA HIS A 55 -6.12 12.04 -23.07
C HIS A 55 -5.82 10.57 -22.84
N SER A 56 -5.38 9.89 -23.90
CA SER A 56 -4.61 8.65 -23.79
C SER A 56 -3.29 8.98 -23.09
N ALA A 57 -2.93 8.17 -22.10
CA ALA A 57 -1.65 8.20 -21.42
C ALA A 57 -0.50 8.32 -22.44
N ARG A 58 0.27 9.42 -22.37
CA ARG A 58 1.52 9.54 -23.12
C ARG A 58 2.52 8.57 -22.51
N GLY A 59 2.54 7.35 -23.04
CA GLY A 59 3.67 6.44 -22.90
C GLY A 59 4.90 7.13 -23.47
N VAL A 60 5.97 7.20 -22.67
CA VAL A 60 7.29 7.58 -23.16
C VAL A 60 7.70 6.48 -24.14
N HIS A 61 7.86 6.85 -25.41
CA HIS A 61 8.35 5.96 -26.47
C HIS A 61 9.67 5.31 -26.03
N GLU A 62 9.71 3.97 -26.07
CA GLU A 62 10.86 3.12 -25.75
C GLU A 62 11.92 3.14 -26.89
N GLY A 63 12.13 4.31 -27.49
CA GLY A 63 13.08 4.54 -28.58
C GLY A 63 14.31 5.30 -28.12
N SER A 64 15.46 4.63 -28.13
CA SER A 64 16.83 5.21 -28.06
C SER A 64 17.31 5.87 -26.75
N VAL A 65 16.94 5.36 -25.57
CA VAL A 65 17.74 5.69 -24.37
C VAL A 65 19.03 4.88 -24.41
N SER A 66 20.18 5.53 -24.61
CA SER A 66 21.49 4.88 -24.51
C SER A 66 21.65 4.28 -23.11
N VAL A 67 21.58 2.95 -23.00
CA VAL A 67 21.73 2.26 -21.72
C VAL A 67 23.21 2.26 -21.36
N ARG A 68 23.53 2.78 -20.17
CA ARG A 68 24.89 2.88 -19.63
C ARG A 68 25.21 1.72 -18.71
N SER A 69 26.48 1.46 -18.40
CA SER A 69 26.85 0.40 -17.46
C SER A 69 26.86 0.87 -15.99
N SER A 70 26.83 -0.06 -15.03
CA SER A 70 27.03 0.25 -13.60
C SER A 70 28.40 0.88 -13.32
N GLU A 71 29.44 0.53 -14.08
CA GLU A 71 30.78 1.12 -13.96
C GLU A 71 30.78 2.57 -14.44
N GLU A 72 30.05 2.87 -15.51
CA GLU A 72 29.86 4.24 -16.01
C GLU A 72 29.10 5.10 -15.01
N LEU A 73 28.05 4.58 -14.37
CA LEU A 73 27.39 5.24 -13.26
C LEU A 73 28.40 5.61 -12.16
N GLY A 74 29.26 4.67 -11.79
CA GLY A 74 30.33 4.90 -10.82
C GLY A 74 31.32 5.99 -11.25
N ARG A 75 31.70 6.03 -12.54
CA ARG A 75 32.56 7.09 -13.11
C ARG A 75 31.88 8.46 -13.06
N VAL A 76 30.59 8.55 -13.41
CA VAL A 76 29.83 9.80 -13.33
C VAL A 76 29.77 10.30 -11.89
N LEU A 77 29.48 9.42 -10.92
CA LEU A 77 29.41 9.77 -9.50
C LEU A 77 30.74 10.29 -8.95
N ARG A 78 31.87 9.68 -9.34
CA ARG A 78 33.21 10.20 -8.99
C ARG A 78 33.50 11.55 -9.65
N ARG A 79 33.09 11.73 -10.91
CA ARG A 79 33.29 12.98 -11.66
C ARG A 79 32.50 14.16 -11.10
N ILE A 80 31.31 13.92 -10.54
CA ILE A 80 30.45 14.97 -9.99
C ILE A 80 30.67 15.21 -8.49
N ASP A 81 31.56 14.46 -7.85
CA ASP A 81 31.88 14.65 -6.43
C ASP A 81 32.37 16.08 -6.17
N GLY A 82 31.86 16.71 -5.12
CA GLY A 82 32.16 18.11 -4.77
C GLY A 82 31.59 19.18 -5.71
N LYS A 83 30.99 18.82 -6.87
CA LYS A 83 30.35 19.77 -7.79
C LYS A 83 29.04 20.31 -7.22
N GLN A 84 28.50 21.35 -7.88
CA GLN A 84 27.20 21.91 -7.57
C GLN A 84 26.08 20.89 -7.81
N TYR A 85 25.08 20.91 -6.94
CA TYR A 85 23.93 19.99 -6.91
C TYR A 85 23.29 19.66 -8.28
N PRO A 86 23.08 20.63 -9.20
CA PRO A 86 22.47 20.36 -10.50
C PRO A 86 23.25 19.36 -11.37
N ALA A 87 24.53 19.11 -11.09
CA ALA A 87 25.32 18.10 -11.79
C ALA A 87 24.78 16.68 -11.61
N TYR A 88 23.87 16.45 -10.64
CA TYR A 88 23.15 15.18 -10.55
C TYR A 88 22.29 14.86 -11.79
N ARG A 89 21.89 15.86 -12.60
CA ARG A 89 21.16 15.62 -13.86
C ARG A 89 21.91 14.70 -14.82
N ASP A 90 23.24 14.63 -14.72
CA ASP A 90 24.08 13.69 -15.48
C ASP A 90 23.72 12.21 -15.21
N LEU A 91 23.07 11.93 -14.08
CA LEU A 91 22.59 10.60 -13.71
C LEU A 91 21.29 10.22 -14.39
N GLU A 92 20.53 11.14 -14.98
CA GLU A 92 19.24 10.81 -15.59
C GLU A 92 19.43 9.84 -16.77
N GLY A 93 18.55 8.82 -16.85
CA GLY A 93 18.64 7.75 -17.85
C GLY A 93 18.67 6.35 -17.24
N ALA A 94 19.12 5.37 -18.02
CA ALA A 94 19.13 3.96 -17.65
C ALA A 94 20.55 3.40 -17.47
N PHE A 95 20.72 2.52 -16.49
CA PHE A 95 21.97 1.82 -16.20
C PHE A 95 21.73 0.33 -16.00
N ASP A 96 22.49 -0.50 -16.71
CA ASP A 96 22.46 -1.96 -16.55
C ASP A 96 23.37 -2.39 -15.39
N PHE A 97 22.76 -3.14 -14.46
CA PHE A 97 23.44 -3.91 -13.43
C PHE A 97 23.35 -5.40 -13.78
N PRO A 98 24.20 -6.27 -13.20
CA PRO A 98 24.16 -7.71 -13.46
C PRO A 98 22.77 -8.34 -13.27
N THR A 99 22.04 -7.90 -12.24
CA THR A 99 20.76 -8.51 -11.84
C THR A 99 19.53 -7.74 -12.31
N PHE A 100 19.65 -6.42 -12.53
CA PHE A 100 18.52 -5.53 -12.80
C PHE A 100 18.93 -4.34 -13.66
N ARG A 101 17.95 -3.62 -14.21
CA ARG A 101 18.17 -2.32 -14.84
C ARG A 101 17.69 -1.21 -13.92
N LEU A 102 18.54 -0.23 -13.65
CA LEU A 102 18.22 0.98 -12.90
C LEU A 102 17.78 2.09 -13.86
N PHE A 103 16.75 2.83 -13.48
CA PHE A 103 16.29 4.03 -14.15
C PHE A 103 16.32 5.19 -13.14
N VAL A 104 16.99 6.26 -13.49
CA VAL A 104 16.90 7.55 -12.79
C VAL A 104 16.00 8.43 -13.63
N ASP A 105 14.70 8.44 -13.28
CA ASP A 105 13.68 9.13 -14.09
C ASP A 105 13.77 10.65 -13.94
N ARG A 106 14.06 11.11 -12.72
CA ARG A 106 14.20 12.53 -12.42
C ARG A 106 15.07 12.73 -11.19
N THR A 107 16.03 13.64 -11.31
CA THR A 107 16.81 14.10 -10.17
C THR A 107 16.15 15.30 -9.49
N GLN A 108 16.27 15.37 -8.16
CA GLN A 108 15.77 16.51 -7.41
C GLN A 108 16.58 17.78 -7.73
N SER A 109 15.94 18.96 -7.72
CA SER A 109 16.59 20.22 -8.13
C SER A 109 17.65 20.72 -7.15
N ASP A 110 17.48 20.37 -5.88
CA ASP A 110 18.34 20.73 -4.76
C ASP A 110 18.10 19.73 -3.60
N ALA A 111 18.90 19.82 -2.54
CA ALA A 111 18.86 18.89 -1.41
C ALA A 111 17.58 18.96 -0.54
N TYR A 112 16.71 19.95 -0.75
CA TYR A 112 15.46 20.18 -0.01
C TYR A 112 14.21 19.92 -0.86
N ALA A 113 14.36 19.78 -2.17
CA ALA A 113 13.29 19.46 -3.08
C ALA A 113 12.72 18.06 -2.84
N PRO A 114 11.53 17.74 -3.37
CA PRO A 114 11.03 16.38 -3.37
C PRO A 114 12.08 15.39 -3.92
N PRO A 115 12.29 14.24 -3.25
CA PRO A 115 13.37 13.32 -3.59
C PRO A 115 13.37 12.83 -5.04
N SER A 116 14.55 12.42 -5.52
CA SER A 116 14.73 11.92 -6.89
C SER A 116 13.90 10.66 -7.12
N ARG A 117 13.32 10.52 -8.31
CA ARG A 117 12.46 9.38 -8.68
C ARG A 117 13.25 8.34 -9.44
N LEU A 118 13.28 7.13 -8.90
CA LEU A 118 14.03 6.00 -9.44
C LEU A 118 13.09 4.81 -9.66
N ARG A 119 13.45 3.98 -10.63
CA ARG A 119 12.84 2.68 -10.82
C ARG A 119 13.92 1.63 -11.04
N VAL A 120 13.63 0.40 -10.67
CA VAL A 120 14.46 -0.77 -10.99
C VAL A 120 13.58 -1.82 -11.63
N ARG A 121 14.04 -2.42 -12.73
CA ARG A 121 13.37 -3.56 -13.38
C ARG A 121 14.26 -4.79 -13.27
N VAL A 122 13.76 -5.83 -12.62
CA VAL A 122 14.36 -7.16 -12.63
C VAL A 122 13.63 -7.98 -13.69
N PRO A 123 14.32 -8.47 -14.75
CA PRO A 123 13.71 -9.41 -15.69
C PRO A 123 13.09 -10.60 -14.95
N MET A 124 11.88 -11.04 -15.33
CA MET A 124 11.19 -12.12 -14.63
C MET A 124 11.98 -13.43 -14.64
N SER A 125 12.75 -13.67 -15.71
CA SER A 125 13.70 -14.78 -15.81
C SER A 125 14.78 -14.79 -14.72
N LYS A 126 15.17 -13.62 -14.21
CA LYS A 126 16.11 -13.46 -13.08
C LYS A 126 15.37 -13.40 -11.74
N ALA A 127 14.21 -12.74 -11.70
CA ALA A 127 13.40 -12.63 -10.49
C ALA A 127 12.97 -14.00 -9.95
N GLY A 128 12.65 -14.93 -10.86
CA GLY A 128 12.40 -16.33 -10.53
C GLY A 128 11.12 -16.58 -9.74
N PHE A 129 10.17 -15.65 -9.75
CA PHE A 129 8.87 -15.87 -9.12
C PHE A 129 8.09 -16.95 -9.89
N PRO A 130 7.43 -17.90 -9.20
CA PRO A 130 6.62 -18.92 -9.86
C PRO A 130 5.55 -18.27 -10.73
N LYS A 131 5.32 -18.77 -11.94
CA LYS A 131 4.29 -18.20 -12.84
C LYS A 131 2.92 -18.20 -12.17
N GLU A 132 2.68 -19.17 -11.31
CA GLU A 132 1.47 -19.31 -10.52
C GLU A 132 1.22 -18.09 -9.64
N SER A 133 2.22 -17.31 -9.21
CA SER A 133 2.02 -16.18 -8.28
C SER A 133 1.60 -14.87 -8.94
N TYR A 134 1.56 -14.78 -10.27
CA TYR A 134 1.17 -13.57 -11.01
C TYR A 134 0.47 -13.82 -12.36
N SER A 135 0.47 -15.04 -12.87
CA SER A 135 -0.10 -15.35 -14.19
C SER A 135 -1.63 -15.46 -14.14
N PRO A 136 -2.35 -14.90 -15.13
CA PRO A 136 -3.81 -14.95 -15.21
C PRO A 136 -4.37 -16.30 -15.68
N ASN A 137 -3.53 -17.31 -15.98
CA ASN A 137 -3.99 -18.54 -16.65
C ASN A 137 -3.98 -19.80 -15.75
N LEU A 138 -3.87 -19.65 -14.42
CA LEU A 138 -3.93 -20.81 -13.52
C LEU A 138 -5.38 -21.20 -13.22
N ALA A 139 -5.73 -22.47 -13.45
CA ALA A 139 -7.00 -23.04 -13.04
C ALA A 139 -6.90 -23.53 -11.59
N ILE A 140 -7.72 -22.98 -10.69
CA ILE A 140 -7.87 -23.45 -9.31
C ILE A 140 -9.30 -23.93 -9.16
N LYS A 141 -9.48 -25.11 -8.54
CA LYS A 141 -10.81 -25.65 -8.28
C LYS A 141 -11.48 -24.82 -7.18
N LEU A 142 -12.49 -24.03 -7.56
CA LEU A 142 -13.27 -23.25 -6.61
C LEU A 142 -14.21 -24.15 -5.80
N PRO A 143 -14.39 -23.87 -4.49
CA PRO A 143 -15.42 -24.54 -3.70
C PRO A 143 -16.80 -24.09 -4.17
N ALA A 144 -17.81 -24.96 -4.05
CA ALA A 144 -19.18 -24.60 -4.39
C ALA A 144 -19.64 -23.39 -3.57
N GLN A 145 -20.17 -22.36 -4.25
CA GLN A 145 -20.78 -21.22 -3.57
C GLN A 145 -22.03 -21.67 -2.79
N PRO A 146 -22.34 -21.03 -1.64
CA PRO A 146 -23.60 -21.30 -0.95
C PRO A 146 -24.79 -21.06 -1.89
N PRO A 147 -25.84 -21.89 -1.82
CA PRO A 147 -26.95 -21.83 -2.78
C PRO A 147 -27.57 -20.44 -2.79
N ALA A 148 -27.62 -19.83 -3.96
CA ALA A 148 -28.25 -18.53 -4.14
C ALA A 148 -29.73 -18.63 -3.75
N LYS A 149 -30.19 -17.81 -2.81
CA LYS A 149 -31.62 -17.67 -2.52
C LYS A 149 -32.29 -16.82 -3.60
N ARG A 150 -32.25 -17.27 -4.86
CA ARG A 150 -33.16 -16.80 -5.90
C ARG A 150 -34.01 -17.98 -6.34
N LYS A 151 -35.34 -17.84 -6.20
CA LYS A 151 -36.30 -18.69 -6.91
C LYS A 151 -36.17 -18.39 -8.40
N SER A 152 -35.30 -19.10 -9.10
CA SER A 152 -35.46 -19.33 -10.53
C SER A 152 -35.97 -20.76 -10.67
N SER A 153 -37.26 -20.87 -11.01
CA SER A 153 -37.84 -22.08 -11.57
C SER A 153 -37.15 -22.34 -12.91
N ASP A 154 -36.10 -23.16 -12.90
CA ASP A 154 -35.76 -24.03 -14.03
C ASP A 154 -34.73 -25.06 -13.57
N GLY A 155 -35.14 -26.32 -13.65
CA GLY A 155 -34.33 -27.47 -13.33
C GLY A 155 -33.35 -27.76 -14.45
N SER A 156 -32.07 -27.48 -14.23
CA SER A 156 -30.99 -28.16 -14.92
C SER A 156 -29.83 -28.37 -13.96
N VAL A 157 -29.53 -29.63 -13.67
CA VAL A 157 -28.37 -30.05 -12.88
C VAL A 157 -27.12 -29.74 -13.71
N ALA A 158 -26.45 -28.63 -13.41
CA ALA A 158 -25.21 -28.25 -14.10
C ALA A 158 -24.05 -29.13 -13.61
N GLY A 159 -23.51 -29.92 -14.54
CA GLY A 159 -22.34 -30.77 -14.34
C GLY A 159 -21.08 -29.98 -13.94
N GLN A 160 -20.18 -30.69 -13.27
CA GLN A 160 -18.88 -30.20 -12.81
C GLN A 160 -18.00 -29.76 -13.98
N ALA A 161 -18.08 -28.48 -14.37
CA ALA A 161 -17.12 -27.85 -15.27
C ALA A 161 -15.93 -27.34 -14.46
N SER A 162 -14.71 -27.61 -14.95
CA SER A 162 -13.49 -27.03 -14.37
C SER A 162 -13.56 -25.49 -14.48
N ALA A 163 -13.97 -24.83 -13.40
CA ALA A 163 -14.14 -23.39 -13.39
C ALA A 163 -12.76 -22.72 -13.32
N ARG A 164 -12.44 -21.94 -14.36
CA ARG A 164 -11.36 -20.94 -14.31
C ARG A 164 -11.70 -19.93 -13.20
N LEU A 165 -10.69 -19.34 -12.56
CA LEU A 165 -10.92 -18.28 -11.57
C LEU A 165 -11.68 -17.11 -12.24
N PRO A 166 -12.63 -16.46 -11.52
CA PRO A 166 -13.16 -15.17 -11.91
C PRO A 166 -12.04 -14.18 -12.28
N PRO A 167 -12.21 -13.36 -13.33
CA PRO A 167 -11.20 -12.37 -13.75
C PRO A 167 -10.71 -11.43 -12.63
N SER A 168 -11.56 -11.17 -11.65
CA SER A 168 -11.28 -10.41 -10.43
C SER A 168 -10.15 -11.01 -9.58
N LEU A 169 -10.10 -12.34 -9.44
CA LEU A 169 -9.10 -13.01 -8.59
C LEU A 169 -7.69 -12.96 -9.19
N TYR A 170 -7.55 -12.90 -10.53
CA TYR A 170 -6.23 -12.75 -11.16
C TYR A 170 -5.58 -11.42 -10.83
N ARG A 171 -6.36 -10.33 -10.87
CA ARG A 171 -5.89 -9.00 -10.50
C ARG A 171 -5.49 -8.96 -9.02
N VAL A 172 -6.27 -9.63 -8.16
CA VAL A 172 -5.97 -9.70 -6.72
C VAL A 172 -4.68 -10.48 -6.45
N ARG A 173 -4.43 -11.58 -7.16
CA ARG A 173 -3.20 -12.36 -7.00
C ARG A 173 -1.94 -11.52 -7.27
N ALA A 174 -1.87 -10.89 -8.44
CA ALA A 174 -0.74 -10.04 -8.80
C ALA A 174 -0.61 -8.84 -7.82
N THR A 175 -1.74 -8.29 -7.39
CA THR A 175 -1.79 -7.22 -6.37
C THR A 175 -1.23 -7.69 -5.02
N ALA A 176 -1.59 -8.89 -4.57
CA ALA A 176 -1.11 -9.46 -3.32
C ALA A 176 0.39 -9.75 -3.36
N LEU A 177 0.91 -10.27 -4.47
CA LEU A 177 2.34 -10.44 -4.67
C LEU A 177 3.07 -9.09 -4.67
N ALA A 178 2.55 -8.09 -5.39
CA ALA A 178 3.14 -6.75 -5.42
C ALA A 178 3.14 -6.08 -4.03
N ASP A 179 2.05 -6.18 -3.26
CA ASP A 179 1.95 -5.67 -1.88
C ASP A 179 2.93 -6.38 -0.95
N PHE A 180 3.03 -7.71 -1.05
CA PHE A 180 3.99 -8.50 -0.29
C PHE A 180 5.43 -8.07 -0.60
N LEU A 181 5.82 -7.97 -1.88
CA LEU A 181 7.16 -7.53 -2.27
C LEU A 181 7.45 -6.09 -1.83
N THR A 182 6.43 -5.23 -1.79
CA THR A 182 6.57 -3.84 -1.33
C THR A 182 6.96 -3.83 0.15
N ARG A 183 6.34 -4.69 0.96
CA ARG A 183 6.66 -4.84 2.38
C ARG A 183 8.05 -5.43 2.60
N VAL A 184 8.47 -6.39 1.77
CA VAL A 184 9.84 -6.92 1.79
C VAL A 184 10.85 -5.83 1.42
N PHE A 185 10.56 -5.02 0.40
CA PHE A 185 11.40 -3.88 0.01
C PHE A 185 11.56 -2.89 1.17
N ILE A 186 10.48 -2.53 1.87
CA ILE A 186 10.54 -1.65 3.04
C ILE A 186 11.40 -2.24 4.15
N HIS A 187 11.29 -3.53 4.42
CA HIS A 187 12.13 -4.20 5.42
C HIS A 187 13.61 -4.07 5.08
N ASN A 188 13.98 -4.40 3.84
CA ASN A 188 15.36 -4.35 3.37
C ASN A 188 15.87 -2.91 3.24
N GLN A 189 15.01 -1.95 2.90
CA GLN A 189 15.31 -0.52 2.92
C GLN A 189 15.62 -0.03 4.34
N ASP A 190 14.81 -0.38 5.33
CA ASP A 190 15.03 -0.02 6.73
C ASP A 190 16.27 -0.74 7.31
N GLU A 191 16.61 -1.93 6.80
CA GLU A 191 17.87 -2.61 7.10
C GLU A 191 19.08 -1.90 6.48
N ALA A 192 19.02 -1.54 5.20
CA ALA A 192 20.05 -0.78 4.51
C ALA A 192 20.30 0.57 5.20
N ARG A 193 19.24 1.26 5.63
CA ARG A 193 19.34 2.50 6.42
C ARG A 193 20.03 2.31 7.77
N ARG A 194 19.88 1.15 8.42
CA ARG A 194 20.55 0.84 9.70
C ARG A 194 22.02 0.49 9.52
N ARG A 195 22.39 -0.12 8.39
CA ARG A 195 23.77 -0.50 8.06
C ARG A 195 24.58 0.63 7.41
N GLY A 196 23.90 1.50 6.68
CA GLY A 196 24.51 2.55 5.88
C GLY A 196 24.90 3.80 6.68
N ARG A 197 25.66 4.68 6.02
CA ARG A 197 25.95 6.02 6.51
C ARG A 197 24.65 6.78 6.71
N GLN A 198 24.43 7.28 7.93
CA GLN A 198 23.35 8.21 8.23
C GLN A 198 23.91 9.62 8.24
N ALA A 199 23.19 10.57 7.64
CA ALA A 199 23.45 11.98 7.87
C ALA A 199 23.47 12.21 9.39
N SER A 200 24.55 12.79 9.90
CA SER A 200 24.65 13.12 11.32
C SER A 200 23.52 14.08 11.67
N GLY A 201 22.55 13.60 12.47
CA GLY A 201 21.30 14.28 12.81
C GLY A 201 21.45 15.56 13.65
N GLY A 202 22.60 16.24 13.61
CA GLY A 202 22.91 17.45 14.38
C GLY A 202 23.62 18.57 13.61
N GLY A 203 23.86 18.42 12.30
CA GLY A 203 24.42 19.52 11.51
C GLY A 203 23.35 20.57 11.23
N GLY A 204 23.65 21.86 11.45
CA GLY A 204 22.78 22.98 11.09
C GLY A 204 22.45 23.03 9.58
N TRP A 205 22.03 24.18 9.07
CA TRP A 205 21.62 24.31 7.66
C TRP A 205 22.68 23.83 6.64
N HIS A 206 23.96 23.78 7.05
CA HIS A 206 25.12 23.35 6.26
C HIS A 206 25.57 21.89 6.49
N GLY A 207 24.85 21.10 7.28
CA GLY A 207 25.18 19.69 7.53
C GLY A 207 25.01 18.79 6.30
N GLU A 208 25.58 17.59 6.36
CA GLU A 208 25.35 16.54 5.37
C GLU A 208 23.88 16.10 5.41
N LYS A 209 23.27 15.96 4.23
CA LYS A 209 21.86 15.58 4.08
C LYS A 209 21.70 14.58 2.94
N GLY A 210 20.60 13.83 2.97
CA GLY A 210 20.27 12.82 1.96
C GLY A 210 20.57 11.39 2.42
N GLY A 211 20.68 10.48 1.45
CA GLY A 211 20.86 9.05 1.66
C GLY A 211 19.58 8.27 1.97
N GLU A 212 18.43 8.94 2.05
CA GLU A 212 17.16 8.27 2.30
C GLU A 212 16.60 7.64 1.03
N ILE A 213 16.55 6.31 1.00
CA ILE A 213 15.79 5.53 0.03
C ILE A 213 14.39 5.33 0.63
N SER A 214 13.34 5.65 -0.13
CA SER A 214 11.96 5.45 0.31
C SER A 214 11.05 4.97 -0.82
N ILE A 215 10.40 3.83 -0.62
CA ILE A 215 9.25 3.36 -1.39
C ILE A 215 7.93 3.77 -0.69
N ASP A 216 6.81 3.78 -1.43
CA ASP A 216 5.48 3.97 -0.83
C ASP A 216 5.22 2.92 0.26
N ARG A 217 4.84 3.36 1.45
CA ARG A 217 4.65 2.49 2.62
C ARG A 217 3.17 2.13 2.78
N PRO A 218 2.75 0.90 2.42
CA PRO A 218 1.35 0.51 2.53
C PRO A 218 0.93 0.36 4.00
N GLY A 219 -0.33 0.73 4.27
CA GLY A 219 -0.99 0.43 5.54
C GLY A 219 -1.37 -1.04 5.68
N GLN A 220 -2.44 -1.31 6.42
CA GLN A 220 -2.94 -2.68 6.62
C GLN A 220 -3.74 -3.24 5.44
N HIS A 221 -4.11 -2.39 4.47
CA HIS A 221 -4.87 -2.79 3.29
C HIS A 221 -3.95 -3.22 2.13
N VAL A 222 -4.34 -4.30 1.47
CA VAL A 222 -3.73 -4.82 0.24
C VAL A 222 -4.41 -4.14 -0.93
N LEU A 223 -3.72 -3.21 -1.58
CA LEU A 223 -4.23 -2.39 -2.68
C LEU A 223 -3.28 -2.48 -3.88
N GLU A 224 -3.84 -2.35 -5.07
CA GLU A 224 -3.04 -2.16 -6.27
C GLU A 224 -2.33 -0.81 -6.20
N ARG A 225 -1.02 -0.83 -6.43
CA ARG A 225 -0.15 0.33 -6.32
C ARG A 225 0.87 0.32 -7.44
N THR A 226 1.45 1.48 -7.69
CA THR A 226 2.57 1.63 -8.64
C THR A 226 3.94 1.40 -7.99
N SER A 227 4.01 1.18 -6.68
CA SER A 227 5.26 1.01 -5.94
C SER A 227 6.00 -0.24 -6.37
N ILE A 228 5.28 -1.36 -6.53
CA ILE A 228 5.77 -2.55 -7.21
C ILE A 228 4.77 -2.98 -8.27
N VAL A 229 5.28 -3.29 -9.45
CA VAL A 229 4.51 -3.84 -10.57
C VAL A 229 5.11 -5.20 -10.91
N VAL A 230 4.26 -6.21 -11.02
CA VAL A 230 4.64 -7.56 -11.42
C VAL A 230 3.90 -7.93 -12.70
N ASN A 231 4.62 -8.38 -13.71
CA ASN A 231 4.07 -8.88 -14.96
C ASN A 231 4.95 -10.02 -15.50
N PRO A 232 4.56 -10.70 -16.60
CA PRO A 232 5.34 -11.82 -17.15
C PRO A 232 6.77 -11.48 -17.61
N GLU A 233 7.07 -10.20 -17.86
CA GLU A 233 8.37 -9.76 -18.38
C GLU A 233 9.32 -9.33 -17.26
N TYR A 234 8.81 -8.67 -16.22
CA TYR A 234 9.63 -8.10 -15.16
C TYR A 234 8.90 -7.89 -13.83
N VAL A 235 9.70 -7.71 -12.78
CA VAL A 235 9.30 -7.10 -11.52
C VAL A 235 9.92 -5.69 -11.47
N GLU A 236 9.09 -4.66 -11.36
CA GLU A 236 9.52 -3.27 -11.27
C GLU A 236 9.25 -2.72 -9.87
N ALA A 237 10.25 -2.12 -9.23
CA ALA A 237 10.04 -1.31 -8.04
C ALA A 237 10.27 0.18 -8.35
N ARG A 238 9.36 1.03 -7.88
CA ARG A 238 9.41 2.49 -8.02
C ARG A 238 9.59 3.11 -6.65
N PHE A 239 10.68 3.83 -6.47
CA PHE A 239 11.04 4.40 -5.18
C PHE A 239 11.71 5.75 -5.38
N THR A 240 12.03 6.39 -4.26
CA THR A 240 12.71 7.67 -4.25
C THR A 240 14.05 7.57 -3.55
N LEU A 241 14.99 8.42 -3.97
CA LEU A 241 16.29 8.58 -3.35
C LEU A 241 16.57 10.07 -3.11
N SER A 242 16.74 10.43 -1.84
CA SER A 242 17.30 11.72 -1.45
C SER A 242 18.80 11.70 -1.73
N LEU A 243 19.24 12.28 -2.85
CA LEU A 243 20.63 12.33 -3.27
C LEU A 243 21.49 13.16 -2.30
N PRO A 244 22.64 12.63 -1.86
CA PRO A 244 23.38 13.20 -0.75
C PRO A 244 24.20 14.45 -1.10
N ALA A 245 24.16 15.45 -0.21
CA ALA A 245 24.91 16.69 -0.37
C ALA A 245 25.26 17.34 0.97
N GLN A 246 26.27 18.20 0.94
CA GLN A 246 26.59 19.12 2.03
C GLN A 246 26.38 20.56 1.52
N GLY A 247 25.34 21.22 2.00
CA GLY A 247 24.85 22.46 1.40
C GLY A 247 24.44 22.24 -0.07
N ARG A 248 25.13 22.89 -1.01
CA ARG A 248 24.90 22.74 -2.46
C ARG A 248 25.96 21.85 -3.15
N ARG A 249 26.91 21.28 -2.41
CA ARG A 249 27.96 20.43 -2.96
C ARG A 249 27.58 18.96 -2.85
N ILE A 250 27.75 18.24 -3.95
CA ILE A 250 27.45 16.81 -4.07
C ILE A 250 28.41 16.00 -3.20
N LEU A 251 27.87 15.03 -2.45
CA LEU A 251 28.65 13.99 -1.77
C LEU A 251 28.68 12.75 -2.67
N GLY A 252 29.47 12.80 -3.73
CA GLY A 252 29.55 11.81 -4.81
C GLY A 252 30.05 10.45 -4.32
N THR A 253 30.99 10.43 -3.37
CA THR A 253 31.43 9.17 -2.74
C THR A 253 30.28 8.47 -1.98
N TRP A 254 29.46 9.22 -1.25
CA TRP A 254 28.30 8.65 -0.56
C TRP A 254 27.20 8.23 -1.56
N ALA A 255 26.95 9.03 -2.59
CA ALA A 255 26.05 8.67 -3.68
C ALA A 255 26.49 7.37 -4.37
N HIS A 256 27.79 7.22 -4.62
CA HIS A 256 28.38 5.99 -5.16
C HIS A 256 28.04 4.78 -4.30
N GLU A 257 28.18 4.85 -2.97
CA GLU A 257 27.80 3.74 -2.09
C GLU A 257 26.30 3.42 -2.12
N LEU A 258 25.44 4.43 -2.21
CA LEU A 258 24.00 4.24 -2.31
C LEU A 258 23.63 3.47 -3.59
N PHE A 259 24.19 3.90 -4.74
CA PHE A 259 23.90 3.28 -6.04
C PHE A 259 24.55 1.92 -6.23
N THR A 260 25.77 1.71 -5.74
CA THR A 260 26.55 0.48 -6.01
C THR A 260 26.46 -0.57 -4.91
N LYS A 261 26.03 -0.20 -3.70
CA LYS A 261 25.90 -1.14 -2.57
C LYS A 261 24.47 -1.19 -2.03
N ALA A 262 23.89 -0.05 -1.66
CA ALA A 262 22.61 -0.03 -0.96
C ALA A 262 21.43 -0.44 -1.85
N ILE A 263 21.32 0.14 -3.06
CA ILE A 263 20.25 -0.21 -4.01
C ILE A 263 20.36 -1.69 -4.43
N PRO A 264 21.51 -2.22 -4.89
CA PRO A 264 21.64 -3.64 -5.19
C PRO A 264 21.27 -4.55 -4.04
N PHE A 265 21.71 -4.23 -2.81
CA PHE A 265 21.35 -4.99 -1.62
C PHE A 265 19.83 -5.06 -1.40
N ILE A 266 19.12 -3.93 -1.53
CA ILE A 266 17.66 -3.89 -1.36
C ILE A 266 16.98 -4.69 -2.49
N VAL A 267 17.40 -4.49 -3.74
CA VAL A 267 16.80 -5.14 -4.91
C VAL A 267 16.97 -6.65 -4.84
N GLU A 268 18.18 -7.14 -4.63
CA GLU A 268 18.49 -8.57 -4.64
C GLU A 268 17.81 -9.31 -3.48
N ARG A 269 17.60 -8.64 -2.35
CA ARG A 269 16.88 -9.22 -1.19
C ARG A 269 15.37 -9.09 -1.24
N SER A 270 14.83 -8.26 -2.14
CA SER A 270 13.40 -7.98 -2.19
C SER A 270 12.71 -8.51 -3.43
N LEU A 271 13.39 -8.52 -4.58
CA LEU A 271 12.80 -8.77 -5.88
C LEU A 271 13.30 -10.07 -6.53
N LEU A 272 14.02 -10.91 -5.78
CA LEU A 272 14.45 -12.23 -6.22
C LEU A 272 13.83 -13.30 -5.31
N MET A 273 13.14 -14.27 -5.92
CA MET A 273 12.49 -15.37 -5.21
C MET A 273 13.43 -16.12 -4.26
N PRO A 274 14.70 -16.42 -4.58
CA PRO A 274 15.60 -17.11 -3.65
C PRO A 274 15.87 -16.36 -2.33
N ALA A 275 15.73 -15.02 -2.32
CA ALA A 275 15.96 -14.20 -1.13
C ALA A 275 14.68 -13.94 -0.31
N VAL A 276 13.52 -14.34 -0.84
CA VAL A 276 12.20 -14.09 -0.29
C VAL A 276 11.67 -15.33 0.43
N ASP A 277 11.00 -15.14 1.56
CA ASP A 277 10.29 -16.23 2.25
C ASP A 277 9.08 -16.71 1.42
N LYS A 278 9.24 -17.88 0.81
CA LYS A 278 8.22 -18.52 -0.04
C LYS A 278 6.94 -18.84 0.72
N GLU A 279 7.02 -19.31 1.95
CA GLU A 279 5.83 -19.66 2.74
C GLU A 279 5.06 -18.40 3.13
N ALA A 280 5.79 -17.35 3.53
CA ALA A 280 5.20 -16.08 3.87
C ALA A 280 4.55 -15.40 2.65
N MET A 281 5.18 -15.52 1.47
CA MET A 281 4.64 -15.03 0.21
C MET A 281 3.30 -15.72 -0.13
N TRP A 282 3.28 -17.05 -0.14
CA TRP A 282 2.07 -17.81 -0.47
C TRP A 282 0.95 -17.55 0.53
N ARG A 283 1.26 -17.54 1.83
CA ARG A 283 0.29 -17.18 2.87
C ARG A 283 -0.35 -15.81 2.62
N HIS A 284 0.44 -14.83 2.18
CA HIS A 284 -0.06 -13.49 1.86
C HIS A 284 -1.00 -13.49 0.66
N ILE A 285 -0.62 -14.18 -0.43
CA ILE A 285 -1.42 -14.31 -1.64
C ILE A 285 -2.73 -15.04 -1.33
N GLU A 286 -2.65 -16.25 -0.79
CA GLU A 286 -3.79 -17.14 -0.52
C GLU A 286 -4.79 -16.49 0.43
N THR A 287 -4.31 -15.84 1.50
CA THR A 287 -5.19 -15.12 2.43
C THR A 287 -5.89 -13.94 1.74
N THR A 288 -5.25 -13.26 0.79
CA THR A 288 -5.87 -12.13 0.07
C THR A 288 -6.92 -12.63 -0.92
N GLU A 289 -6.64 -13.73 -1.61
CA GLU A 289 -7.60 -14.34 -2.54
C GLU A 289 -8.82 -14.90 -1.83
N ASP A 290 -8.63 -15.54 -0.66
CA ASP A 290 -9.74 -16.02 0.15
C ASP A 290 -10.67 -14.89 0.63
N GLN A 291 -10.12 -13.71 0.90
CA GLN A 291 -10.91 -12.52 1.25
C GLN A 291 -11.74 -12.01 0.08
N GLU A 292 -11.13 -11.94 -1.11
CA GLU A 292 -11.83 -11.53 -2.32
C GLU A 292 -12.95 -12.51 -2.64
N TYR A 293 -12.65 -13.81 -2.62
CA TYR A 293 -13.62 -14.86 -2.90
C TYR A 293 -14.79 -14.84 -1.90
N LEU A 294 -14.50 -14.66 -0.61
CA LEU A 294 -15.54 -14.51 0.40
C LEU A 294 -16.44 -13.30 0.08
N ARG A 295 -15.83 -12.18 -0.33
CA ARG A 295 -16.57 -10.96 -0.67
C ARG A 295 -17.47 -11.16 -1.88
N GLU A 296 -17.01 -11.87 -2.91
CA GLU A 296 -17.82 -12.23 -4.08
C GLU A 296 -19.01 -13.11 -3.71
N CYS A 297 -18.85 -13.99 -2.71
CA CYS A 297 -19.93 -14.86 -2.25
C CYS A 297 -21.03 -14.12 -1.45
N LEU A 298 -20.81 -12.88 -0.99
CA LEU A 298 -21.76 -12.15 -0.15
C LEU A 298 -23.11 -11.94 -0.85
N SER A 299 -23.08 -11.39 -2.07
CA SER A 299 -24.30 -11.07 -2.83
C SER A 299 -25.10 -12.33 -3.20
N ALA A 300 -24.42 -13.42 -3.57
CA ALA A 300 -25.09 -14.70 -3.83
C ALA A 300 -25.80 -15.24 -2.58
N ALA A 301 -25.23 -15.00 -1.40
CA ALA A 301 -25.82 -15.39 -0.12
C ALA A 301 -26.89 -14.42 0.41
N GLY A 302 -27.20 -13.32 -0.29
CA GLY A 302 -28.12 -12.27 0.17
C GLY A 302 -27.58 -11.49 1.38
N LEU A 303 -26.26 -11.36 1.48
CA LEU A 303 -25.56 -10.64 2.54
C LEU A 303 -24.88 -9.39 1.99
N VAL A 304 -24.82 -8.35 2.81
CA VAL A 304 -24.06 -7.12 2.53
C VAL A 304 -22.72 -7.08 3.25
N ALA A 305 -22.57 -7.86 4.32
CA ALA A 305 -21.31 -7.99 5.04
C ALA A 305 -21.18 -9.30 5.82
N PHE A 306 -19.95 -9.63 6.17
CA PHE A 306 -19.57 -10.78 6.99
C PHE A 306 -18.48 -10.41 8.00
N VAL A 307 -18.57 -10.91 9.23
CA VAL A 307 -17.56 -10.72 10.28
C VAL A 307 -17.18 -12.08 10.86
N ARG A 308 -15.96 -12.55 10.58
CA ARG A 308 -15.46 -13.85 11.07
C ARG A 308 -15.43 -13.94 12.60
N ASP A 309 -15.82 -15.10 13.13
CA ASP A 309 -15.53 -15.47 14.52
C ASP A 309 -14.02 -15.44 14.80
N GLY A 310 -13.64 -14.89 15.94
CA GLY A 310 -12.24 -14.69 16.30
C GLY A 310 -11.58 -13.43 15.72
N ALA A 311 -12.31 -12.61 14.95
CA ALA A 311 -11.77 -11.35 14.42
C ALA A 311 -11.37 -10.37 15.53
N ILE A 312 -10.29 -9.63 15.31
CA ILE A 312 -9.81 -8.57 16.21
C ILE A 312 -10.14 -7.22 15.57
N LEU A 313 -11.28 -6.67 15.96
CA LEU A 313 -11.79 -5.40 15.45
C LEU A 313 -11.11 -4.15 16.05
N PRO A 314 -10.80 -4.08 17.37
CA PRO A 314 -10.20 -2.88 17.94
C PRO A 314 -8.77 -2.67 17.44
N ARG A 315 -8.41 -1.40 17.23
CA ARG A 315 -7.06 -1.00 16.79
C ARG A 315 -6.22 -0.56 17.99
N ALA A 316 -4.90 -0.57 17.82
CA ALA A 316 -3.93 -0.32 18.88
C ALA A 316 -4.05 1.07 19.50
N SER A 317 -4.43 2.09 18.71
CA SER A 317 -4.73 3.44 19.20
C SER A 317 -5.58 4.22 18.19
N GLY A 318 -6.01 5.44 18.53
CA GLY A 318 -6.74 6.31 17.60
C GLY A 318 -5.94 6.76 16.36
N VAL A 319 -4.61 6.60 16.38
CA VAL A 319 -3.69 7.00 15.30
C VAL A 319 -2.96 5.81 14.67
N SER A 320 -3.15 4.60 15.18
CA SER A 320 -2.53 3.38 14.67
C SER A 320 -3.59 2.44 14.15
N ASP A 321 -3.48 2.08 12.87
CA ASP A 321 -4.34 1.06 12.28
C ASP A 321 -3.84 -0.36 12.55
N LEU A 322 -2.90 -0.62 13.47
CA LEU A 322 -2.52 -1.99 13.85
C LEU A 322 -3.57 -2.64 14.77
N PRO A 323 -3.72 -3.98 14.82
CA PRO A 323 -4.66 -4.60 15.73
C PRO A 323 -4.26 -4.36 17.19
N LEU A 324 -5.25 -4.17 18.05
CA LEU A 324 -5.03 -4.16 19.49
C LEU A 324 -4.48 -5.53 19.91
N ARG A 325 -3.41 -5.51 20.72
CA ARG A 325 -2.80 -6.72 21.27
C ARG A 325 -3.15 -6.83 22.74
N SER A 326 -3.33 -8.04 23.23
CA SER A 326 -3.47 -8.28 24.67
C SER A 326 -2.19 -7.84 25.36
N THR A 327 -2.35 -7.08 26.44
CA THR A 327 -1.28 -6.73 27.37
C THR A 327 -1.48 -7.51 28.67
N ASN A 328 -0.49 -7.46 29.58
CA ASN A 328 -0.62 -8.10 30.88
C ASN A 328 -1.86 -7.61 31.65
N ASP A 329 -2.25 -6.34 31.42
CA ASP A 329 -3.35 -5.68 32.15
C ASP A 329 -4.68 -5.66 31.37
N SER A 330 -4.71 -6.10 30.11
CA SER A 330 -5.94 -6.07 29.30
C SER A 330 -6.00 -7.17 28.26
N LYS A 331 -7.08 -7.96 28.28
CA LYS A 331 -7.34 -9.02 27.30
C LYS A 331 -8.21 -8.48 26.17
N VAL A 332 -7.74 -8.65 24.94
CA VAL A 332 -8.53 -8.30 23.76
C VAL A 332 -9.65 -9.31 23.58
N VAL A 333 -10.88 -8.82 23.44
CA VAL A 333 -12.06 -9.65 23.18
C VAL A 333 -12.16 -9.88 21.68
N ALA A 334 -12.03 -11.14 21.27
CA ALA A 334 -12.25 -11.52 19.89
C ALA A 334 -13.75 -11.54 19.56
N PHE A 335 -14.09 -11.16 18.33
CA PHE A 335 -15.48 -11.13 17.88
C PHE A 335 -16.11 -12.53 17.93
N ARG A 336 -17.36 -12.62 18.40
CA ARG A 336 -18.14 -13.85 18.40
C ARG A 336 -19.54 -13.54 17.88
N SER A 337 -19.98 -14.33 16.92
CA SER A 337 -21.25 -14.17 16.23
C SER A 337 -22.41 -14.65 17.10
N PRO A 338 -23.54 -13.93 17.11
CA PRO A 338 -24.81 -14.45 17.61
C PRO A 338 -25.27 -15.65 16.78
N GLU A 339 -25.81 -16.70 17.41
CA GLU A 339 -26.18 -17.94 16.71
C GLU A 339 -27.22 -17.70 15.60
N ASN A 340 -28.15 -16.76 15.80
CA ASN A 340 -29.19 -16.42 14.82
C ASN A 340 -28.67 -15.67 13.58
N LEU A 341 -27.46 -15.11 13.63
CA LEU A 341 -26.80 -14.42 12.52
C LEU A 341 -25.60 -15.20 11.98
N ARG A 342 -25.35 -16.40 12.51
CA ARG A 342 -24.16 -17.17 12.19
C ARG A 342 -24.31 -17.85 10.83
N VAL A 343 -23.32 -17.65 9.98
CA VAL A 343 -23.22 -18.26 8.64
C VAL A 343 -21.81 -18.82 8.43
N LYS A 344 -21.68 -19.76 7.49
CA LYS A 344 -20.41 -20.40 7.15
C LYS A 344 -20.10 -20.19 5.67
N PHE A 345 -18.90 -19.70 5.37
CA PHE A 345 -18.42 -19.50 4.00
C PHE A 345 -17.26 -20.45 3.68
N PRO A 346 -17.28 -21.09 2.50
CA PRO A 346 -16.11 -21.78 2.01
C PRO A 346 -15.03 -20.77 1.58
N LEU A 347 -13.78 -21.16 1.68
CA LEU A 347 -12.62 -20.42 1.17
C LEU A 347 -11.92 -21.24 0.08
N VAL A 348 -11.12 -20.60 -0.76
CA VAL A 348 -10.44 -21.23 -1.89
C VAL A 348 -9.26 -22.07 -1.39
N HIS A 349 -8.47 -21.50 -0.48
CA HIS A 349 -7.20 -22.10 -0.02
C HIS A 349 -7.27 -22.61 1.41
N HIS A 350 -7.98 -21.90 2.28
CA HIS A 350 -8.07 -22.25 3.70
C HIS A 350 -9.37 -23.00 4.04
N PRO A 351 -9.47 -23.60 5.25
CA PRO A 351 -10.72 -24.19 5.72
C PRO A 351 -11.86 -23.15 5.78
N PRO A 352 -13.13 -23.58 5.60
CA PRO A 352 -14.28 -22.69 5.69
C PRO A 352 -14.33 -21.90 7.00
N VAL A 353 -14.76 -20.64 6.91
CA VAL A 353 -14.86 -19.74 8.05
C VAL A 353 -16.31 -19.53 8.48
N THR A 354 -16.51 -19.43 9.80
CA THR A 354 -17.82 -19.14 10.40
C THR A 354 -17.81 -17.73 10.98
N GLY A 355 -18.94 -17.03 10.91
CA GLY A 355 -19.04 -15.66 11.37
C GLY A 355 -20.45 -15.08 11.25
N MET A 356 -20.58 -13.80 11.55
CA MET A 356 -21.85 -13.07 11.54
C MET A 356 -22.11 -12.58 10.13
N GLY A 357 -23.22 -13.02 9.52
CA GLY A 357 -23.70 -12.53 8.24
C GLY A 357 -24.72 -11.41 8.43
N ILE A 358 -24.47 -10.26 7.81
CA ILE A 358 -25.39 -9.12 7.78
C ILE A 358 -26.18 -9.19 6.47
N ARG A 359 -27.49 -9.39 6.56
CA ARG A 359 -28.39 -9.50 5.40
C ARG A 359 -28.65 -8.14 4.76
N GLU A 360 -29.06 -8.17 3.50
CA GLU A 360 -29.64 -6.99 2.84
C GLU A 360 -30.82 -6.42 3.64
N GLY A 361 -30.97 -5.09 3.60
CA GLY A 361 -31.96 -4.33 4.36
C GLY A 361 -31.35 -3.42 5.41
N ILE A 362 -32.13 -3.09 6.45
CA ILE A 362 -31.73 -2.19 7.52
C ILE A 362 -31.25 -3.01 8.72
N THR A 363 -29.99 -2.83 9.12
CA THR A 363 -29.40 -3.43 10.32
C THR A 363 -29.03 -2.36 11.33
N MET A 364 -29.53 -2.49 12.57
CA MET A 364 -29.23 -1.56 13.65
C MET A 364 -28.20 -2.15 14.63
N ILE A 365 -27.12 -1.40 14.91
CA ILE A 365 -26.12 -1.75 15.92
C ILE A 365 -26.35 -0.90 17.16
N VAL A 366 -26.95 -1.49 18.21
CA VAL A 366 -27.33 -0.81 19.45
C VAL A 366 -26.44 -1.22 20.63
N GLY A 367 -26.52 -0.48 21.75
CA GLY A 367 -25.76 -0.75 22.98
C GLY A 367 -25.22 0.52 23.67
N GLY A 368 -24.70 0.37 24.89
CA GLY A 368 -24.16 1.48 25.70
C GLY A 368 -22.92 2.17 25.13
N GLY A 369 -22.57 3.34 25.67
CA GLY A 369 -21.34 4.05 25.34
C GLY A 369 -20.11 3.15 25.55
N PHE A 370 -19.11 3.24 24.66
CA PHE A 370 -17.87 2.44 24.73
C PHE A 370 -18.00 0.91 24.60
N HIS A 371 -19.17 0.37 24.24
CA HIS A 371 -19.37 -1.08 24.05
C HIS A 371 -18.97 -1.60 22.65
N GLY A 372 -18.06 -0.93 21.93
CA GLY A 372 -17.52 -1.44 20.66
C GLY A 372 -18.39 -1.26 19.41
N LYS A 373 -19.54 -0.57 19.49
CA LYS A 373 -20.41 -0.29 18.32
C LYS A 373 -19.65 0.37 17.16
N SER A 374 -18.96 1.47 17.46
CA SER A 374 -18.15 2.20 16.48
C SER A 374 -16.96 1.39 16.00
N THR A 375 -16.45 0.46 16.81
CA THR A 375 -15.36 -0.45 16.44
C THR A 375 -15.83 -1.44 15.38
N LEU A 376 -16.99 -2.06 15.58
CA LEU A 376 -17.62 -2.94 14.60
C LEU A 376 -17.93 -2.18 13.30
N LEU A 377 -18.57 -1.01 13.40
CA LEU A 377 -18.91 -0.22 12.21
C LEU A 377 -17.66 0.25 11.44
N LYS A 378 -16.58 0.63 12.13
CA LYS A 378 -15.31 0.97 11.48
C LYS A 378 -14.67 -0.22 10.77
N ALA A 379 -14.78 -1.44 11.32
CA ALA A 379 -14.28 -2.65 10.66
C ALA A 379 -15.09 -2.95 9.39
N LEU A 380 -16.43 -2.83 9.45
CA LEU A 380 -17.31 -2.98 8.28
C LEU A 380 -17.04 -1.91 7.21
N GLN A 381 -16.74 -0.66 7.61
CA GLN A 381 -16.40 0.43 6.70
C GLN A 381 -15.18 0.08 5.81
N VAL A 382 -14.16 -0.56 6.37
CA VAL A 382 -12.95 -0.95 5.63
C VAL A 382 -13.02 -2.37 5.06
N GLY A 383 -14.11 -3.11 5.30
CA GLY A 383 -14.31 -4.46 4.77
C GLY A 383 -14.48 -4.53 3.25
N VAL A 384 -14.57 -3.38 2.59
CA VAL A 384 -14.47 -3.27 1.12
C VAL A 384 -13.05 -3.56 0.62
N TYR A 385 -12.04 -3.49 1.48
CA TYR A 385 -10.64 -3.75 1.15
C TYR A 385 -10.17 -5.09 1.70
N ASN A 386 -9.21 -5.70 1.00
CA ASN A 386 -8.45 -6.83 1.53
C ASN A 386 -7.44 -6.32 2.57
N HIS A 387 -7.22 -7.08 3.64
CA HIS A 387 -6.28 -6.78 4.70
C HIS A 387 -5.12 -7.79 4.71
N VAL A 388 -3.97 -7.36 5.22
CA VAL A 388 -2.82 -8.24 5.40
C VAL A 388 -3.10 -9.40 6.36
N PRO A 389 -2.47 -10.58 6.17
CA PRO A 389 -2.57 -11.66 7.13
C PRO A 389 -2.18 -11.21 8.55
N GLY A 390 -3.03 -11.55 9.53
CA GLY A 390 -2.82 -11.19 10.94
C GLY A 390 -3.24 -9.76 11.31
N ASP A 391 -3.93 -9.04 10.42
CA ASP A 391 -4.55 -7.75 10.72
C ASP A 391 -5.68 -7.86 11.76
N GLY A 392 -6.30 -9.04 11.88
CA GLY A 392 -7.47 -9.29 12.70
C GLY A 392 -8.79 -9.03 11.98
N ARG A 393 -8.76 -8.28 10.87
CA ARG A 393 -9.93 -7.97 10.03
C ARG A 393 -9.87 -8.62 8.65
N GLU A 394 -8.93 -9.53 8.39
CA GLU A 394 -8.80 -10.18 7.08
C GLU A 394 -10.14 -10.73 6.57
N PHE A 395 -10.90 -11.48 7.37
CA PHE A 395 -12.22 -11.98 6.97
C PHE A 395 -13.37 -11.14 7.53
N VAL A 396 -13.19 -9.81 7.55
CA VAL A 396 -14.27 -8.85 7.73
C VAL A 396 -14.50 -8.20 6.37
N SER A 397 -15.56 -8.61 5.70
CA SER A 397 -15.82 -8.26 4.31
C SER A 397 -17.17 -7.57 4.16
N THR A 398 -17.23 -6.57 3.31
CA THR A 398 -18.44 -5.80 2.97
C THR A 398 -18.53 -5.71 1.46
N VAL A 399 -19.74 -5.59 0.90
CA VAL A 399 -19.93 -5.35 -0.54
C VAL A 399 -19.10 -4.17 -1.05
N ASN A 400 -18.56 -4.28 -2.27
CA ASN A 400 -17.60 -3.32 -2.85
C ASN A 400 -18.13 -1.88 -2.99
N HIS A 401 -19.45 -1.70 -2.99
CA HIS A 401 -20.10 -0.39 -3.15
C HIS A 401 -20.58 0.20 -1.82
N ALA A 402 -20.15 -0.34 -0.67
CA ALA A 402 -20.52 0.22 0.62
C ALA A 402 -19.89 1.60 0.85
N VAL A 403 -20.74 2.58 1.18
CA VAL A 403 -20.33 3.96 1.46
C VAL A 403 -20.71 4.33 2.87
N LYS A 404 -19.76 4.93 3.61
CA LYS A 404 -20.06 5.54 4.90
C LYS A 404 -20.57 6.96 4.68
N VAL A 405 -21.80 7.21 5.10
CA VAL A 405 -22.39 8.54 5.14
C VAL A 405 -22.16 9.18 6.51
N ARG A 406 -21.83 10.47 6.51
CA ARG A 406 -21.70 11.31 7.71
C ARG A 406 -22.06 12.75 7.35
N ALA A 407 -22.43 13.56 8.34
CA ALA A 407 -22.49 15.01 8.17
C ALA A 407 -21.10 15.56 7.82
N GLU A 408 -21.07 16.48 6.87
CA GLU A 408 -19.88 17.16 6.34
C GLU A 408 -20.24 18.61 6.04
N ASP A 409 -20.37 19.42 7.09
CA ASP A 409 -20.81 20.80 6.99
C ASP A 409 -19.78 21.66 6.22
N GLY A 410 -20.26 22.53 5.34
CA GLY A 410 -19.42 23.45 4.56
C GLY A 410 -18.88 22.89 3.23
N ARG A 411 -19.20 21.64 2.86
CA ARG A 411 -18.86 21.11 1.51
C ARG A 411 -19.67 21.81 0.41
N CYS A 412 -19.10 21.87 -0.79
CA CYS A 412 -19.87 22.26 -1.96
C CYS A 412 -20.76 21.09 -2.46
N VAL A 413 -21.91 21.45 -3.02
CA VAL A 413 -22.81 20.54 -3.75
C VAL A 413 -23.17 21.25 -5.05
N SER A 414 -23.08 20.54 -6.17
CA SER A 414 -23.44 21.07 -7.49
C SER A 414 -24.30 20.06 -8.23
N SER A 415 -25.50 20.49 -8.62
CA SER A 415 -26.40 19.72 -9.49
C SER A 415 -26.70 18.29 -9.01
N VAL A 416 -26.90 18.11 -7.70
CA VAL A 416 -27.33 16.83 -7.10
C VAL A 416 -28.77 16.97 -6.62
N ASP A 417 -29.65 16.12 -7.14
CA ASP A 417 -31.04 16.05 -6.66
C ASP A 417 -31.08 15.42 -5.26
N ILE A 418 -31.55 16.21 -4.29
CA ILE A 418 -31.73 15.80 -2.89
C ILE A 418 -33.19 15.93 -2.44
N SER A 419 -34.13 16.05 -3.39
CA SER A 419 -35.57 16.24 -3.13
C SER A 419 -36.19 15.13 -2.26
N CYS A 420 -35.63 13.92 -2.29
CA CYS A 420 -36.01 12.82 -1.39
C CYS A 420 -35.75 13.11 0.10
N PHE A 421 -34.94 14.12 0.44
CA PHE A 421 -34.60 14.49 1.82
C PHE A 421 -34.99 15.94 2.16
N ILE A 422 -34.83 16.88 1.22
CA ILE A 422 -35.08 18.32 1.42
C ILE A 422 -35.78 18.88 0.17
N THR A 423 -36.95 19.50 0.35
CA THR A 423 -37.78 20.04 -0.75
C THR A 423 -37.92 21.55 -0.71
N ASN A 424 -38.31 22.11 0.44
CA ASN A 424 -38.68 23.52 0.56
C ASN A 424 -37.51 24.34 1.10
N LEU A 425 -36.64 24.76 0.19
CA LEU A 425 -35.52 25.63 0.53
C LEU A 425 -35.96 27.10 0.69
N PRO A 426 -35.32 27.86 1.59
CA PRO A 426 -35.58 29.29 1.73
C PRO A 426 -35.36 30.03 0.41
N HIS A 427 -36.23 31.01 0.11
CA HIS A 427 -36.20 31.82 -1.11
C HIS A 427 -36.52 31.11 -2.44
N ASN A 428 -37.18 29.93 -2.42
CA ASN A 428 -37.53 29.17 -3.64
C ASN A 428 -36.30 28.89 -4.54
N ARG A 429 -35.15 28.65 -3.91
CA ARG A 429 -33.90 28.33 -4.59
C ARG A 429 -33.49 26.90 -4.37
#